data_AF-A0A930QCM2-F1
#
_entry.id   AF-A0A930QCM2-F1
#
_cell.length_a   1.000
_cell.length_b   1.000
_cell.length_c   1.000
_cell.angle_alpha   90.00
_cell.angle_beta   90.00
_cell.angle_gamma   90.00
#
_symmetry.space_group_name_H-M   'P 1'
#
loop_
_entity.id
_entity.type
_entity.pdbx_description
1 polymer ?
#
loop_
_entity_poly.entity_id
_entity_poly.type
_entity_poly.pdbx_seq_one_letter_code
_entity_poly.pdbx_strand_id
1 'polypeptide(L)'
;DVLDAELAIIQERHAEGRSMFTQAGTYAPTLGVLGAVVGLIAALGNLNDIDKLGHSIAAAFVATILGIFTGYVLWMPFANKLKIMSEQEVSQKRMIIEGILSLQAGDSPTAIEAKLMVFIPQTEREALKGEG
;
A
#
# COMPACT_ATOMS: atom_id res chain seq x y z
N ASP A 1 -24.39 -2.05 -13.01
CA ASP A 1 -23.92 -3.25 -13.75
C ASP A 1 -22.61 -3.03 -14.50
N VAL A 2 -22.59 -2.42 -15.69
CA VAL A 2 -21.33 -2.26 -16.45
C VAL A 2 -20.32 -1.38 -15.70
N LEU A 3 -20.76 -0.24 -15.16
CA LEU A 3 -19.89 0.67 -14.40
C LEU A 3 -19.36 0.05 -13.10
N ASP A 4 -20.16 -0.78 -12.42
CA ASP A 4 -19.70 -1.52 -11.24
C ASP A 4 -18.66 -2.59 -11.60
N ALA A 5 -18.83 -3.26 -12.75
CA ALA A 5 -17.86 -4.22 -13.25
C ALA A 5 -16.53 -3.53 -13.60
N GLU A 6 -16.57 -2.37 -14.26
CA GLU A 6 -15.37 -1.56 -14.52
C GLU A 6 -14.67 -1.15 -13.22
N LEU A 7 -15.43 -0.71 -12.20
CA LEU A 7 -14.89 -0.36 -10.90
C LEU A 7 -14.18 -1.56 -10.23
N ALA A 8 -14.77 -2.76 -10.31
CA ALA A 8 -14.19 -3.98 -9.79
C ALA A 8 -12.87 -4.34 -10.49
N ILE A 9 -12.81 -4.22 -11.82
CA ILE A 9 -11.57 -4.47 -12.60
C ILE A 9 -10.47 -3.48 -12.20
N ILE A 10 -10.81 -2.21 -11.99
CA ILE A 10 -9.85 -1.19 -11.52
C ILE A 10 -9.32 -1.57 -10.12
N GLN A 11 -10.19 -1.99 -9.22
CA GLN A 11 -9.80 -2.44 -7.87
C GLN A 11 -8.86 -3.63 -7.91
N GLU A 12 -9.16 -4.63 -8.75
CA GLU A 12 -8.33 -5.82 -8.92
C GLU A 12 -6.93 -5.45 -9.43
N ARG A 13 -6.85 -4.62 -10.47
CA ARG A 13 -5.57 -4.10 -10.99
C ARG A 13 -4.75 -3.37 -9.93
N HIS A 14 -5.40 -2.56 -9.08
CA HIS A 14 -4.71 -1.89 -7.97
C HIS A 14 -4.30 -2.86 -6.86
N ALA A 15 -5.09 -3.90 -6.60
CA ALA A 15 -4.76 -4.95 -5.64
C ALA A 15 -3.53 -5.74 -6.10
N GLU A 16 -3.46 -6.09 -7.39
CA GLU A 16 -2.32 -6.78 -7.99
C GLU A 16 -1.03 -5.95 -7.84
N GLY A 17 -1.03 -4.68 -8.28
CA GLY A 17 0.16 -3.83 -8.19
C GLY A 17 0.65 -3.62 -6.74
N ARG A 18 -0.27 -3.46 -5.79
CA ARG A 18 0.03 -3.39 -4.35
C ARG A 18 0.57 -4.71 -3.80
N SER A 19 0.05 -5.85 -4.25
CA SER A 19 0.46 -7.16 -3.76
C SER A 19 1.95 -7.42 -3.98
N MET A 20 2.53 -6.87 -5.04
CA MET A 20 3.96 -6.97 -5.31
C MET A 20 4.79 -6.32 -4.19
N PHE A 21 4.41 -5.12 -3.74
CA PHE A 21 5.09 -4.43 -2.63
C PHE A 21 4.84 -5.11 -1.28
N THR A 22 3.64 -5.62 -1.04
CA THR A 22 3.35 -6.40 0.17
C THR A 22 4.24 -7.64 0.24
N GLN A 23 4.37 -8.38 -0.87
CA GLN A 23 5.23 -9.56 -0.95
C GLN A 23 6.71 -9.18 -0.79
N ALA A 24 7.18 -8.15 -1.49
CA ALA A 24 8.54 -7.64 -1.34
C ALA A 24 8.85 -7.25 0.12
N GLY A 25 7.93 -6.57 0.79
CA GLY A 25 8.05 -6.20 2.21
C GLY A 25 8.03 -7.39 3.15
N THR A 26 7.27 -8.43 2.83
CA THR A 26 7.21 -9.68 3.60
C THR A 26 8.49 -10.50 3.46
N TYR A 27 9.09 -10.53 2.27
CA TYR A 27 10.27 -11.33 1.98
C TYR A 27 11.60 -10.61 2.26
N ALA A 28 11.64 -9.27 2.27
CA ALA A 28 12.89 -8.55 2.51
C ALA A 28 13.54 -8.86 3.88
N PRO A 29 12.82 -8.94 5.02
CA PRO A 29 13.40 -9.33 6.29
C PRO A 29 13.92 -10.78 6.30
N THR A 30 13.21 -11.71 5.65
CA THR A 30 13.64 -13.11 5.56
C THR A 30 14.88 -13.27 4.69
N LEU A 31 15.02 -12.49 3.62
CA LEU A 31 16.26 -12.38 2.84
C LEU A 31 17.41 -11.78 3.67
N GLY A 32 17.13 -10.84 4.57
CA GLY A 32 18.11 -10.33 5.54
C GLY A 32 18.63 -11.43 6.47
N VAL A 33 17.73 -12.27 6.99
CA VAL A 33 18.11 -13.46 7.80
C VAL A 33 18.93 -14.44 6.98
N LEU A 34 18.56 -14.70 5.72
CA LEU A 34 19.35 -15.53 4.81
C LEU A 34 20.77 -14.99 4.63
N GLY A 35 20.92 -13.67 4.40
CA GLY A 35 22.22 -13.02 4.30
C GLY A 35 23.04 -13.13 5.59
N ALA A 36 22.41 -13.05 6.75
CA ALA A 36 23.08 -13.25 8.03
C ALA A 36 23.62 -14.68 8.20
N VAL A 37 22.84 -15.69 7.80
CA VAL A 37 23.28 -17.09 7.81
C VAL A 37 24.48 -17.29 6.88
N VAL A 38 24.46 -16.72 5.68
CA VAL A 38 25.59 -16.78 4.74
C VAL A 38 26.85 -16.13 5.34
N GLY A 39 26.71 -14.96 5.97
CA GLY A 39 27.82 -14.29 6.65
C GLY A 39 28.39 -15.09 7.83
N LEU A 40 27.53 -15.80 8.57
CA LEU A 40 27.95 -16.67 9.65
C LEU A 40 28.67 -17.93 9.15
N ILE A 41 28.23 -18.53 8.05
CA ILE A 41 28.95 -19.64 7.40
C ILE A 41 30.36 -19.19 6.97
N ALA A 42 30.48 -18.00 6.39
CA ALA A 42 31.77 -17.43 5.99
C ALA A 42 32.69 -17.16 7.19
N ALA A 43 32.13 -16.65 8.29
CA ALA A 43 32.83 -16.42 9.56
C ALA A 43 33.40 -17.73 10.14
N LEU A 44 32.59 -18.79 10.18
CA LEU A 44 33.02 -20.12 10.68
C LEU A 44 34.10 -20.77 9.81
N GLY A 45 34.20 -20.40 8.53
CA GLY A 45 35.25 -20.89 7.64
C GLY A 45 36.64 -20.33 7.93
N ASN A 46 36.77 -19.23 8.67
CA ASN A 46 38.03 -18.51 8.90
C ASN A 46 38.28 -18.19 10.38
N LEU A 47 38.07 -19.18 11.27
CA LEU A 47 38.20 -19.00 12.73
C LEU A 47 39.61 -18.60 13.20
N ASN A 48 40.64 -18.82 12.38
CA ASN A 48 42.03 -18.54 12.73
C ASN A 48 42.44 -17.08 12.48
N ASP A 49 41.60 -16.28 11.81
CA ASP A 49 41.88 -14.90 11.41
C ASP A 49 40.80 -13.98 12.02
N ILE A 50 41.14 -13.36 13.15
CA ILE A 50 40.22 -12.53 13.95
C ILE A 50 39.71 -11.32 13.16
N ASP A 51 40.55 -10.72 12.31
CA ASP A 51 40.16 -9.55 11.51
C ASP A 51 39.13 -9.94 10.46
N LYS A 52 39.35 -11.05 9.74
CA LYS A 52 38.37 -11.55 8.76
C LYS A 52 37.08 -11.99 9.43
N LEU A 53 37.17 -12.64 10.58
CA LEU A 53 36.01 -13.05 11.37
C LEU A 53 35.12 -11.85 11.71
N GLY A 54 35.73 -10.76 12.22
CA GLY A 54 35.02 -9.52 12.54
C GLY A 54 34.31 -8.91 11.32
N HIS A 55 34.98 -8.89 10.17
CA HIS A 55 34.37 -8.40 8.92
C HIS A 55 33.19 -9.26 8.45
N SER A 56 33.29 -10.59 8.50
CA SER A 56 32.20 -11.49 8.11
C SER A 56 30.97 -11.34 9.02
N ILE A 57 31.18 -11.20 10.33
CA ILE A 57 30.09 -10.97 11.29
C ILE A 57 29.45 -9.59 11.07
N ALA A 58 30.24 -8.54 10.85
CA ALA A 58 29.72 -7.21 10.55
C ALA A 58 28.86 -7.21 9.26
N ALA A 59 29.32 -7.89 8.20
CA ALA A 59 28.55 -8.04 6.98
C ALA A 59 27.20 -8.76 7.20
N ALA A 60 27.17 -9.79 8.06
CA ALA A 60 25.94 -10.49 8.45
C ALA A 60 24.93 -9.55 9.14
N PHE A 61 25.40 -8.67 10.02
CA PHE A 61 24.55 -7.67 10.66
C PHE A 61 24.02 -6.63 9.67
N VAL A 62 24.87 -6.16 8.75
CA VAL A 62 24.44 -5.23 7.68
C VAL A 62 23.37 -5.86 6.79
N ALA A 63 23.51 -7.14 6.45
CA ALA A 63 22.48 -7.86 5.68
C ALA A 63 21.12 -7.88 6.40
N THR A 64 21.13 -8.13 7.72
CA THR A 64 19.90 -8.09 8.54
C THR A 64 19.28 -6.70 8.57
N ILE A 65 20.09 -5.67 8.79
CA ILE A 65 19.63 -4.27 8.81
C ILE A 65 19.00 -3.90 7.46
N LEU A 66 19.67 -4.22 6.35
CA LEU A 66 19.15 -3.92 5.01
C LEU A 66 17.84 -4.65 4.72
N GLY A 67 17.70 -5.92 5.11
CA GLY A 67 16.46 -6.67 4.95
C GLY A 67 15.28 -6.05 5.72
N ILE A 68 15.49 -5.75 7.01
CA ILE A 68 14.47 -5.13 7.87
C ILE A 68 14.13 -3.71 7.39
N PHE A 69 15.15 -2.91 7.07
CA PHE A 69 14.98 -1.53 6.62
C PHE A 69 14.18 -1.48 5.32
N THR A 70 14.62 -2.19 4.29
CA THR A 70 13.93 -2.19 3.00
C THR A 70 12.52 -2.78 3.11
N GLY A 71 12.32 -3.81 3.94
CA GLY A 71 11.00 -4.39 4.19
C GLY A 71 10.01 -3.42 4.84
N TYR A 72 10.34 -2.94 6.04
CA TYR A 72 9.39 -2.19 6.87
C TYR A 72 9.39 -0.68 6.65
N VAL A 73 10.50 -0.10 6.20
CA VAL A 73 10.61 1.36 5.99
C VAL A 73 10.30 1.74 4.55
N LEU A 74 10.47 0.83 3.58
CA LEU A 74 10.22 1.12 2.16
C LEU A 74 9.02 0.35 1.61
N TRP A 75 9.11 -0.98 1.50
CA TRP A 75 8.12 -1.77 0.77
C TRP A 75 6.73 -1.77 1.40
N MET A 76 6.64 -1.99 2.71
CA MET A 76 5.35 -1.99 3.41
C MET A 76 4.66 -0.61 3.39
N PRO A 77 5.35 0.52 3.63
CA PRO A 77 4.77 1.84 3.46
C PRO A 77 4.27 2.12 2.03
N PHE A 78 5.00 1.69 0.99
CA PHE A 78 4.52 1.83 -0.38
C PHE A 78 3.27 1.00 -0.65
N ALA A 79 3.21 -0.25 -0.17
CA ALA A 79 2.02 -1.08 -0.27
C ALA A 79 0.79 -0.42 0.40
N ASN A 80 0.98 0.13 1.61
CA ASN A 80 -0.07 0.83 2.34
C ASN A 80 -0.50 2.13 1.65
N LYS A 81 0.44 2.88 1.07
CA LYS A 81 0.12 4.10 0.34
C LYS A 81 -0.71 3.79 -0.93
N LEU A 82 -0.33 2.77 -1.68
CA LEU A 82 -1.12 2.29 -2.82
C LEU A 82 -2.52 1.83 -2.40
N LYS A 83 -2.66 1.27 -1.19
CA LYS A 83 -3.97 0.91 -0.64
C LYS A 83 -4.87 2.12 -0.44
N ILE A 84 -4.35 3.13 0.24
CA ILE A 84 -5.10 4.36 0.52
C ILE A 84 -5.50 5.05 -0.79
N MET A 85 -4.57 5.17 -1.75
CA MET A 85 -4.86 5.76 -3.05
C MET A 85 -5.95 5.00 -3.82
N SER A 86 -5.88 3.66 -3.81
CA SER A 86 -6.91 2.82 -4.43
C SER A 86 -8.27 3.00 -3.78
N GLU A 87 -8.34 3.11 -2.45
CA GLU A 87 -9.61 3.30 -1.72
C GLU A 87 -10.22 4.68 -2.02
N GLN A 88 -9.38 5.72 -2.10
CA GLN A 88 -9.81 7.07 -2.49
C GLN A 88 -10.37 7.09 -3.92
N GLU A 89 -9.65 6.50 -4.89
CA GLU A 89 -10.12 6.46 -6.28
C GLU A 89 -11.44 5.69 -6.42
N VAL A 90 -11.58 4.57 -5.69
CA VAL A 90 -12.82 3.79 -5.69
C VAL A 90 -13.98 4.59 -5.13
N SER A 91 -13.77 5.29 -4.01
CA SER A 91 -14.79 6.14 -3.39
C SER A 91 -15.28 7.23 -4.35
N GLN A 92 -14.35 7.91 -5.02
CA GLN A 92 -14.67 8.94 -6.02
C GLN A 92 -15.46 8.37 -7.20
N LYS A 93 -15.02 7.25 -7.78
CA LYS A 93 -15.73 6.59 -8.88
C LYS A 93 -17.11 6.09 -8.44
N ARG A 94 -17.24 5.58 -7.21
CA ARG A 94 -18.53 5.15 -6.66
C ARG A 94 -19.51 6.31 -6.53
N MET A 95 -19.05 7.48 -6.08
CA MET A 95 -19.85 8.71 -6.04
C MET A 95 -20.35 9.09 -7.43
N ILE A 96 -19.49 9.03 -8.46
CA ILE A 96 -19.87 9.34 -9.84
C ILE A 96 -20.93 8.36 -10.35
N ILE A 97 -20.76 7.06 -10.11
CA ILE A 97 -21.72 6.02 -10.51
C ILE A 97 -23.08 6.29 -9.87
N GLU A 98 -23.13 6.56 -8.56
CA GLU A 98 -24.39 6.87 -7.86
C GLU A 98 -25.08 8.12 -8.41
N GLY A 99 -24.30 9.14 -8.78
CA GLY A 99 -24.82 10.35 -9.42
C GLY A 99 -25.46 10.06 -10.77
N ILE A 100 -24.81 9.26 -11.61
CA ILE A 100 -25.34 8.85 -12.92
C ILE A 100 -26.63 8.04 -12.76
N LEU A 101 -26.65 7.09 -11.81
CA LEU A 101 -27.82 6.27 -11.53
C LEU A 101 -29.00 7.12 -11.02
N SER A 102 -28.74 8.09 -10.16
CA SER A 102 -29.78 8.99 -9.62
C SER A 102 -30.34 9.92 -10.71
N LEU A 103 -29.48 10.41 -11.63
CA LEU A 103 -29.93 11.17 -12.81
C LEU A 103 -30.79 10.30 -13.74
N GLN A 104 -30.40 9.06 -13.99
CA GLN A 104 -31.16 8.12 -14.81
C GLN A 104 -32.52 7.77 -14.18
N ALA A 105 -32.57 7.67 -12.84
CA ALA A 105 -33.80 7.43 -12.10
C ALA A 105 -34.75 8.65 -12.09
N GLY A 106 -34.28 9.83 -12.48
CA GLY A 106 -35.07 11.06 -12.48
C GLY A 106 -35.22 11.69 -11.09
N ASP A 107 -34.27 11.44 -10.18
CA ASP A 107 -34.27 12.04 -8.85
C ASP A 107 -34.17 13.57 -8.94
N SER A 108 -34.81 14.28 -8.00
CA SER A 108 -34.71 15.73 -7.93
C SER A 108 -33.27 16.18 -7.57
N PRO A 109 -32.81 17.36 -8.01
CA PRO A 109 -31.45 17.83 -7.72
C PRO A 109 -31.10 17.80 -6.22
N THR A 110 -32.04 18.16 -5.35
CA THR A 110 -31.87 18.11 -3.89
C THR A 110 -31.71 16.69 -3.36
N ALA A 111 -32.40 15.71 -3.94
CA ALA A 111 -32.26 14.31 -3.55
C ALA A 111 -30.90 13.74 -4.00
N ILE A 112 -30.46 14.10 -5.22
CA ILE A 112 -29.13 13.73 -5.74
C ILE A 112 -28.04 14.31 -4.83
N GLU A 113 -28.13 15.61 -4.49
CA GLU A 113 -27.18 16.27 -3.59
C GLU A 113 -27.12 15.56 -2.24
N ALA A 114 -28.27 15.26 -1.61
CA ALA A 114 -28.32 14.56 -0.34
C ALA A 114 -27.65 13.18 -0.37
N LYS A 115 -27.82 12.42 -1.48
CA LYS A 115 -27.15 11.12 -1.69
C LYS A 115 -25.65 11.27 -1.86
N LEU A 116 -25.20 12.20 -2.71
CA LEU A 116 -23.79 12.41 -3.01
C LEU A 116 -23.01 12.95 -1.80
N MET A 117 -23.65 13.75 -0.95
CA MET A 117 -23.05 14.26 0.27
C MET A 117 -22.55 13.16 1.19
N VAL A 118 -23.14 11.95 1.18
CA VAL A 118 -22.70 10.80 1.99
C VAL A 118 -21.24 10.41 1.72
N PHE A 119 -20.76 10.61 0.49
CA PHE A 119 -19.40 10.24 0.07
C PHE A 119 -18.34 11.29 0.44
N ILE A 120 -18.74 12.50 0.82
CA ILE A 120 -17.83 13.58 1.20
C ILE A 120 -17.54 13.52 2.71
N PRO A 121 -16.27 13.62 3.16
CA PRO A 121 -15.94 13.71 4.60
C PRO A 121 -16.64 14.88 5.29
N GLN A 122 -17.03 14.73 6.56
CA GLN A 122 -17.77 15.79 7.29
C GLN A 122 -17.02 17.13 7.31
N THR A 123 -15.70 17.11 7.44
CA THR A 123 -14.83 18.30 7.41
C THR A 123 -14.94 19.07 6.11
N GLU A 124 -15.10 18.38 4.98
CA GLU A 124 -15.28 19.02 3.67
C GLU A 124 -16.73 19.49 3.46
N ARG A 125 -17.72 18.81 4.07
CA ARG A 125 -19.13 19.25 4.02
C ARG A 125 -19.37 20.59 4.70
N GLU A 126 -18.67 20.87 5.80
CA GLU A 126 -18.77 22.14 6.51
C GLU A 126 -18.26 23.31 5.68
N ALA A 127 -17.18 23.11 4.92
CA ALA A 127 -16.67 24.10 3.98
C ALA A 127 -17.68 24.41 2.86
N LEU A 128 -18.31 23.38 2.28
CA LEU A 128 -19.32 23.54 1.23
C LEU A 128 -20.58 24.30 1.69
N LYS A 129 -20.94 24.21 2.98
CA LYS A 129 -22.07 24.94 3.54
C LYS A 129 -21.78 26.41 3.84
N GLY A 130 -20.50 26.80 3.90
CA GLY A 130 -20.07 28.17 4.18
C GLY A 130 -20.05 29.09 2.95
N GLU A 131 -20.21 28.54 1.74
CA GLU A 131 -20.13 29.28 0.46
C GLU A 131 -21.50 29.60 -0.17
N GLY A 132 -22.61 29.32 0.51
CA GLY A 132 -23.98 29.65 0.08
C GLY A 132 -24.59 30.81 0.84
#